data_AF-A0A0B7C1F4-F1
#
_entry.id   AF-A0A0B7C1F4-F1
#
_cell.length_a   1.000
_cell.length_b   1.000
_cell.length_c   1.000
_cell.angle_alpha   90.00
_cell.angle_beta   90.00
_cell.angle_gamma   90.00
#
_symmetry.space_group_name_H-M   'P 1'
#
loop_
_entity.id
_entity.type
_entity.pdbx_description
1 polymer ?
#
loop_
_entity_poly.entity_id
_entity_poly.type
_entity_poly.pdbx_seq_one_letter_code
_entity_poly.pdbx_strand_id
1 'polypeptide(L)' 'RNRTNKELFCKNLKWSASVWPKCIEAEDDVCEIDNGGCHHYCTPTGIETHSCSCYDGYNLAGDAKTCTDADECAI' A
#
# COMPACT_ATOMS: atom_id res chain seq x y z
N ARG A 1 -11.99 -21.52 11.18
CA ARG A 1 -11.72 -21.01 9.81
C ARG A 1 -11.52 -19.51 9.92
N ASN A 2 -10.29 -19.06 9.66
CA ASN A 2 -9.77 -17.73 9.99
C ASN A 2 -10.42 -16.65 9.10
N ARG A 3 -10.99 -15.59 9.68
CA ARG A 3 -11.75 -14.53 8.97
C ARG A 3 -10.86 -13.46 8.33
N THR A 4 -9.58 -13.75 8.12
CA THR A 4 -8.61 -12.83 7.51
C THR A 4 -8.26 -13.21 6.08
N ASN A 5 -8.98 -14.14 5.45
CA ASN A 5 -8.70 -14.48 4.06
C ASN A 5 -9.26 -13.39 3.13
N LYS A 6 -8.35 -12.56 2.59
CA LYS A 6 -8.62 -11.51 1.58
C LYS A 6 -8.92 -12.11 0.19
N GLU A 7 -8.87 -13.44 0.05
CA GLU A 7 -9.19 -14.11 -1.20
C GLU A 7 -10.70 -13.97 -1.52
N LEU A 8 -10.98 -13.24 -2.58
CA LEU A 8 -12.31 -13.12 -3.15
C LEU A 8 -12.60 -14.38 -3.97
N PHE A 9 -13.57 -15.19 -3.52
CA PHE A 9 -13.97 -16.41 -4.23
C PHE A 9 -15.23 -16.17 -5.09
N CYS A 10 -15.07 -16.18 -6.42
CA CYS A 10 -16.19 -16.17 -7.37
C CYS A 10 -16.50 -17.59 -7.84
N LYS A 11 -17.76 -18.02 -7.70
CA LYS A 11 -18.25 -19.26 -8.30
C LYS A 11 -19.65 -19.05 -8.86
N ASN A 12 -19.92 -19.52 -10.07
CA ASN A 12 -21.21 -19.38 -10.74
C ASN A 12 -21.73 -17.92 -10.75
N LEU A 13 -20.84 -16.96 -11.05
CA LEU A 13 -21.15 -15.52 -11.10
C LEU A 13 -21.61 -14.91 -9.76
N LYS A 14 -21.38 -15.59 -8.64
CA LYS A 14 -21.73 -15.13 -7.30
C LYS A 14 -20.49 -15.09 -6.41
N TRP A 15 -20.21 -13.91 -5.85
CA TRP A 15 -19.13 -13.74 -4.90
C TRP A 15 -19.54 -14.33 -3.54
N SER A 16 -18.59 -15.01 -2.91
CA SER A 16 -18.81 -15.63 -1.59
C SER A 16 -18.71 -14.64 -0.43
N ALA A 17 -18.30 -13.39 -0.71
CA ALA A 17 -18.22 -12.30 0.26
C ALA A 17 -19.40 -11.33 0.07
N SER A 18 -19.95 -10.82 1.18
CA SER A 18 -20.98 -9.77 1.18
C SER A 18 -20.47 -8.39 0.73
N VAL A 19 -19.19 -8.31 0.35
CA VAL A 19 -18.54 -7.13 -0.20
C VAL A 19 -18.17 -7.44 -1.65
N TRP A 20 -18.68 -6.64 -2.58
CA TRP A 20 -18.38 -6.79 -4.01
C TRP A 20 -16.94 -6.34 -4.28
N PRO A 21 -16.14 -7.08 -5.08
CA PRO A 21 -14.91 -6.51 -5.62
C PRO A 21 -15.28 -5.28 -6.43
N LYS A 22 -14.79 -4.13 -6.00
CA LYS A 22 -14.78 -2.93 -6.82
C LYS A 22 -13.52 -3.00 -7.68
N CYS A 23 -13.69 -3.13 -8.99
CA CYS A 23 -12.63 -2.73 -9.92
C CYS A 23 -12.54 -1.22 -9.81
N ILE A 24 -11.45 -0.72 -9.25
CA ILE A 24 -11.13 0.71 -9.22
C ILE A 24 -10.21 0.95 -10.41
N GLU A 25 -10.62 1.86 -11.30
CA GLU A 25 -9.78 2.33 -12.40
C GLU A 25 -8.55 3.02 -11.80
N ALA A 26 -7.37 2.78 -12.38
CA ALA A 26 -6.07 3.26 -11.89
C ALA A 26 -5.90 4.80 -11.92
N GLU A 27 -6.96 5.54 -12.25
CA GLU A 27 -6.95 7.01 -12.35
C GLU A 27 -6.84 7.71 -10.97
N ASP A 28 -7.14 7.00 -9.88
CA ASP A 28 -6.94 7.48 -8.49
C ASP A 28 -5.74 6.81 -7.80
N ASP A 29 -4.81 6.24 -8.58
CA ASP A 29 -3.54 5.77 -8.01
C ASP A 29 -2.63 6.97 -7.71
N VAL A 30 -2.75 7.48 -6.49
CA VAL A 30 -1.93 8.58 -5.96
C VAL A 30 -0.42 8.31 -6.06
N CYS A 31 0.02 7.06 -6.22
CA CYS A 31 1.42 6.74 -6.46
C CYS A 31 1.87 6.98 -7.91
N GLU A 32 0.96 7.06 -8.88
CA GLU A 32 1.30 7.37 -10.28
C GLU A 32 1.63 8.86 -10.48
N ILE A 33 1.25 9.72 -9.53
CA ILE A 33 1.57 11.15 -9.53
C ILE A 33 2.66 11.42 -8.50
N ASP A 34 3.85 11.78 -8.98
CA ASP A 34 5.01 12.14 -8.14
C ASP A 34 5.35 11.07 -7.08
N ASN A 35 5.07 9.79 -7.35
CA ASN A 35 5.26 8.69 -6.39
C ASN A 35 4.52 8.92 -5.05
N GLY A 36 3.38 9.62 -5.05
CA GLY A 36 2.69 10.06 -3.82
C GLY A 36 3.49 11.06 -2.96
N GLY A 37 4.63 11.52 -3.47
CA GLY A 37 5.66 12.26 -2.72
C GLY A 37 6.54 11.36 -1.84
N CYS A 38 6.56 10.05 -2.05
CA CYS A 38 7.43 9.12 -1.33
C CYS A 38 8.87 9.17 -1.86
N HIS A 39 9.86 9.11 -0.96
CA HIS A 39 11.27 9.09 -1.36
C HIS A 39 11.66 7.80 -2.10
N HIS A 40 11.21 6.64 -1.61
CA HIS A 40 11.52 5.34 -2.22
C HIS A 40 10.26 4.68 -2.76
N TYR A 41 9.50 3.98 -1.92
CA TYR A 41 8.34 3.21 -2.35
C TYR A 41 7.04 3.91 -1.97
N CYS A 42 6.07 3.91 -2.87
CA CYS A 42 4.68 4.27 -2.63
C CYS A 42 3.78 3.05 -2.79
N THR A 43 2.83 2.86 -1.87
CA THR A 43 1.83 1.79 -1.94
C THR A 43 0.44 2.37 -1.75
N PRO A 44 -0.48 2.22 -2.73
CA PRO A 44 -1.86 2.64 -2.57
C PRO A 44 -2.54 1.83 -1.45
N THR A 45 -3.25 2.52 -0.56
CA THR A 45 -3.98 1.91 0.56
C THR A 45 -5.48 2.09 0.47
N GLY A 46 -5.96 2.91 -0.47
CA GLY A 46 -7.36 3.25 -0.67
C GLY A 46 -7.53 4.33 -1.74
N ILE A 47 -8.74 4.87 -1.87
CA ILE A 47 -9.04 5.97 -2.79
C ILE A 47 -8.31 7.22 -2.29
N GLU A 48 -7.40 7.75 -3.10
CA GLU A 48 -6.55 8.91 -2.78
C GLU A 48 -5.64 8.72 -1.54
N THR A 49 -5.55 7.51 -0.97
CA THR A 49 -4.69 7.23 0.19
C THR A 49 -3.56 6.29 -0.17
N HIS A 50 -2.37 6.56 0.36
CA HIS A 50 -1.19 5.72 0.19
C HIS A 50 -0.33 5.68 1.46
N SER A 51 0.68 4.83 1.44
CA SER A 51 1.75 4.79 2.44
C SER A 51 3.10 4.72 1.76
N CYS A 52 4.09 5.41 2.31
CA CYS A 52 5.47 5.32 1.87
C CYS A 52 6.24 4.25 2.66
N SER A 53 7.21 3.59 2.01
CA SER A 53 8.18 2.71 2.67
C SER A 53 9.57 2.89 2.06
N CYS A 54 10.59 2.40 2.78
CA CYS A 54 12.00 2.59 2.43
C CYS A 54 12.67 1.28 2.02
N TYR A 55 13.77 1.38 1.28
CA TYR A 55 14.67 0.26 1.05
C TYR A 55 15.25 -0.27 2.37
N ASP A 56 15.73 -1.51 2.35
CA ASP A 56 16.51 -2.06 3.45
C ASP A 56 17.73 -1.17 3.75
N GLY A 57 18.03 -0.98 5.03
CA GLY A 57 19.07 -0.03 5.48
C GLY A 57 18.58 1.42 5.61
N TYR A 58 17.28 1.69 5.47
CA TYR A 58 16.71 3.03 5.67
C TYR A 58 15.50 2.99 6.60
N ASN A 59 15.33 4.05 7.38
CA ASN A 59 14.15 4.29 8.22
C ASN A 59 13.26 5.37 7.59
N LEU A 60 11.95 5.17 7.69
CA LEU A 60 10.99 6.21 7.31
C LEU A 60 11.00 7.33 8.37
N ALA A 61 11.19 8.56 7.91
CA ALA A 61 11.20 9.73 8.77
C ALA A 61 9.80 10.08 9.30
N GLY A 62 9.74 10.99 10.27
CA GLY A 62 8.49 11.41 10.91
C GLY A 62 7.52 12.17 9.99
N ASP A 63 7.96 12.58 8.80
CA ASP A 63 7.11 13.15 7.76
C ASP A 63 6.34 12.09 6.95
N ALA A 64 6.58 10.80 7.25
CA ALA A 64 6.01 9.63 6.58
C ALA A 64 6.30 9.55 5.07
N LYS A 65 7.31 10.26 4.58
CA LYS A 65 7.66 10.33 3.15
C LYS A 65 9.14 10.16 2.87
N THR A 66 9.98 10.76 3.70
CA THR A 66 11.43 10.77 3.52
C THR A 66 12.05 9.52 4.13
N CYS A 67 13.04 8.96 3.45
CA CYS A 67 13.85 7.86 3.96
C CYS A 67 15.22 8.35 4.40
N THR A 68 15.60 8.07 5.64
CA THR A 68 16.91 8.38 6.22
C THR A 68 17.70 7.09 6.42
N ASP A 69 18.99 7.11 6.11
CA ASP A 69 19.90 5.99 6.32
C ASP A 69 19.79 5.48 7.77
N ALA A 70 19.61 4.18 7.92
CA ALA A 70 19.56 3.52 9.21
C ALA A 70 21.01 3.31 9.66
N ASP A 71 21.49 4.12 10.62
CA ASP A 71 22.83 3.91 11.14
C ASP A 71 22.88 2.63 11.99
N GLU A 72 23.26 1.52 11.35
CA GLU A 72 23.38 0.23 12.04
C GLU A 72 24.60 0.16 12.96
N CYS A 73 25.49 1.18 12.92
CA CYS A 73 26.65 1.30 13.80
C CYS A 73 26.33 2.06 15.10
N ALA A 74 25.15 2.67 15.22
CA ALA A 74 24.69 3.35 16.43
C ALA A 74 24.01 2.40 17.46
N ILE A 75 24.06 1.09 17.23
CA ILE A 75 23.43 0.04 18.05
C ILE A 75 24.35 -0.40 19.21
#